data_AF-A0A8B0SMA7-F1
#
_entry.id   AF-A0A8B0SMA7-F1
#
_cell.length_a   1.000
_cell.length_b   1.000
_cell.length_c   1.000
_cell.angle_alpha   90.00
_cell.angle_beta   90.00
_cell.angle_gamma   90.00
#
_symmetry.space_group_name_H-M   'P 1'
#
loop_
_entity.id
_entity.type
_entity.pdbx_description
1 polymer ?
#
loop_
_entity_poly.entity_id
_entity_poly.type
_entity_poly.pdbx_seq_one_letter_code
_entity_poly.pdbx_strand_id
1 'polypeptide(L)' 'MLIPEKTETAQATSQTALKERLLTIAKRCAALPLLDRHTPDEILGYDQFGMPSA' A
#
# COMPACT_ATOMS: atom_id res chain seq x y z
N MET A 1 -29.14 -11.72 -27.44
CA MET A 1 -29.35 -11.32 -26.03
C MET A 1 -28.12 -10.55 -25.61
N LEU A 2 -28.24 -9.23 -25.47
CA LEU A 2 -27.12 -8.33 -25.18
C LEU A 2 -26.74 -8.49 -23.69
N ILE A 3 -25.46 -8.75 -23.43
CA ILE A 3 -24.92 -8.75 -22.06
C ILE A 3 -24.92 -7.30 -21.58
N PRO A 4 -25.51 -6.96 -20.42
CA PRO A 4 -25.47 -5.59 -19.93
C PRO A 4 -24.02 -5.23 -19.58
N GLU A 5 -23.52 -4.15 -20.17
CA GLU A 5 -22.29 -3.49 -19.72
C GLU A 5 -22.41 -3.16 -18.24
N LYS A 6 -21.31 -3.40 -17.51
CA LYS A 6 -21.16 -3.08 -16.09
C LYS A 6 -21.78 -1.71 -15.78
N THR A 7 -22.82 -1.72 -14.97
CA THR A 7 -23.53 -0.54 -14.50
C THR A 7 -22.57 0.41 -13.79
N GLU A 8 -22.33 1.55 -14.44
CA GLU A 8 -21.41 2.63 -14.07
C GLU A 8 -21.60 3.14 -12.63
N THR A 9 -22.80 2.99 -12.07
CA THR A 9 -23.18 3.47 -10.73
C THR A 9 -22.70 2.60 -9.58
N ALA A 10 -22.49 1.28 -9.77
CA ALA A 10 -22.02 0.39 -8.70
C ALA A 10 -20.48 0.40 -8.55
N GLN A 11 -19.77 0.80 -9.60
CA GLN A 11 -18.31 0.74 -9.66
C GLN A 11 -17.64 2.01 -9.10
N ALA A 12 -18.34 3.15 -9.08
CA ALA A 12 -17.84 4.38 -8.44
C ALA A 12 -17.90 4.31 -6.90
N THR A 13 -18.95 3.69 -6.35
CA THR A 13 -19.12 3.47 -4.90
C THR A 13 -18.07 2.51 -4.36
N SER A 14 -17.75 1.44 -5.10
CA SER A 14 -16.73 0.46 -4.68
C SER A 14 -15.31 1.04 -4.68
N GLN A 15 -14.98 1.90 -5.65
CA GLN A 15 -13.69 2.60 -5.70
C GLN A 15 -13.53 3.62 -4.56
N THR A 16 -14.60 4.36 -4.23
CA THR A 16 -14.60 5.31 -3.11
C THR A 16 -14.39 4.58 -1.78
N ALA A 17 -15.11 3.48 -1.56
CA ALA A 17 -14.95 2.65 -0.37
C ALA A 17 -13.53 2.06 -0.25
N LEU A 18 -12.93 1.63 -1.36
CA LEU A 18 -11.55 1.15 -1.38
C LEU A 18 -10.55 2.25 -1.00
N LYS A 19 -10.69 3.44 -1.58
CA LYS A 19 -9.85 4.61 -1.27
C LYS A 19 -9.91 4.96 0.22
N GLU A 20 -11.12 5.04 0.78
CA GLU A 20 -11.31 5.34 2.21
C GLU A 20 -10.68 4.28 3.10
N ARG A 21 -10.81 3.00 2.73
CA ARG A 21 -10.19 1.89 3.46
C ARG A 21 -8.66 1.99 3.44
N LEU A 22 -8.06 2.26 2.28
CA LEU A 22 -6.61 2.44 2.14
C LEU A 22 -6.11 3.62 2.98
N LEU A 23 -6.80 4.77 2.92
CA LEU A 23 -6.46 5.95 3.74
C LEU A 23 -6.56 5.68 5.24
N THR A 24 -7.57 4.90 5.66
CA THR A 24 -7.73 4.52 7.07
C THR A 24 -6.57 3.66 7.55
N ILE A 25 -6.11 2.71 6.73
CA ILE A 25 -4.94 1.87 7.05
C ILE A 25 -3.67 2.73 7.11
N ALA A 26 -3.45 3.57 6.10
CA ALA A 26 -2.28 4.45 6.04
C ALA A 26 -2.17 5.36 7.28
N LYS A 27 -3.28 5.99 7.69
CA LYS A 27 -3.33 6.83 8.91
C LYS A 27 -2.98 6.04 10.17
N ARG A 28 -3.47 4.80 10.30
CA ARG A 28 -3.15 3.93 11.44
C ARG A 28 -1.66 3.59 11.48
N CYS A 29 -1.07 3.19 10.35
CA CYS A 29 0.35 2.88 10.25
C CYS A 29 1.24 4.11 10.55
N ALA A 30 0.87 5.28 10.03
CA ALA A 30 1.62 6.52 10.25
C ALA A 30 1.59 7.04 11.70
N ALA A 31 0.59 6.63 12.49
CA ALA A 31 0.48 6.99 13.89
C ALA A 31 1.31 6.09 14.84
N LEU A 32 1.90 5.00 14.32
CA LEU A 32 2.74 4.11 15.13
C LEU A 32 4.09 4.77 15.45
N PRO A 33 4.69 4.47 16.62
CA PRO A 33 6.02 4.99 16.96
C PRO A 33 7.10 4.42 16.04
N LEU A 34 8.12 5.22 15.75
CA LEU A 34 9.31 4.78 15.01
C LEU A 34 10.20 3.94 15.93
N LEU A 35 10.09 2.60 15.83
CA LEU A 35 10.89 1.66 16.64
C LEU A 35 12.27 1.38 16.02
N ASP A 36 12.34 1.35 14.70
CA ASP A 36 13.55 1.16 13.93
C ASP A 36 13.71 2.34 12.97
N ARG A 37 14.90 2.96 12.99
CA ARG A 37 15.26 4.12 12.17
C ARG A 37 16.19 3.75 11.02
N HIS A 38 16.50 2.47 10.86
CA HIS A 38 17.27 1.99 9.73
C HIS A 38 16.61 2.40 8.41
N THR A 39 17.45 2.82 7.49
CA THR A 39 17.09 3.04 6.10
C THR A 39 16.66 1.71 5.46
N PRO A 40 15.94 1.74 4.33
CA PRO A 40 15.59 0.51 3.61
C PRO A 40 16.81 -0.37 3.29
N ASP A 41 17.94 0.23 2.94
CA ASP A 41 19.17 -0.51 2.61
C ASP A 41 19.77 -1.18 3.86
N GLU A 42 19.79 -0.49 5.00
CA GLU A 42 20.24 -1.06 6.28
C GLU A 42 19.32 -2.19 6.77
N ILE A 43 18.01 -2.09 6.53
CA ILE A 43 17.04 -3.15 6.86
C ILE A 43 17.26 -4.39 5.98
N LEU A 44 17.54 -4.18 4.70
CA LEU A 44 17.78 -5.27 3.76
C LEU A 44 19.14 -5.93 3.96
N GLY A 45 20.14 -5.18 4.43
CA GLY A 45 21.50 -5.69 4.67
C GLY A 45 22.22 -6.08 3.38
N TYR A 46 21.84 -5.48 2.26
CA TYR A 46 22.51 -5.65 0.98
C TYR A 46 23.27 -4.38 0.60
N ASP A 47 24.46 -4.56 0.03
CA ASP A 47 25.19 -3.49 -0.61
C ASP A 47 24.53 -3.08 -1.94
N GLN A 48 25.07 -2.05 -2.58
CA GLN A 48 24.58 -1.53 -3.86
C GLN A 48 24.59 -2.56 -5.01
N PHE A 49 25.30 -3.68 -4.86
CA PHE A 49 25.37 -4.76 -5.83
C PHE A 49 24.44 -5.93 -5.48
N GLY A 50 23.66 -5.81 -4.39
CA GLY A 50 22.77 -6.86 -3.91
C GLY A 50 23.48 -7.97 -3.14
N MET A 51 24.72 -7.74 -2.71
CA MET A 51 25.49 -8.70 -1.92
C MET A 51 25.31 -8.43 -0.42
N PRO A 52 25.31 -9.45 0.45
CA PRO A 52 25.26 -9.23 1.89
C PRO A 52 26.40 -8.31 2.35
N SER A 53 26.05 -7.20 2.98
CA SER A 53 27.03 -6.36 3.68
C SER A 53 27.37 -7.03 5.01
N ALA A 54 28.45 -7.80 5.03
CA ALA A 54 28.99 -8.46 6.23
C ALA A 54 29.65 -7.45 7.19
#